data_AF-A0AAU1IMS1-F1
#
_entry.id   AF-A0AAU1IMS1-F1
#
_cell.length_a   1.000
_cell.length_b   1.000
_cell.length_c   1.000
_cell.angle_alpha   90.00
_cell.angle_beta   90.00
_cell.angle_gamma   90.00
#
_symmetry.space_group_name_H-M   'P 1'
#
loop_
_entity.id
_entity.type
_entity.pdbx_description
1 polymer ?
#
loop_
_entity_poly.entity_id
_entity_poly.type
_entity_poly.pdbx_seq_one_letter_code
_entity_poly.pdbx_strand_id
1 'polypeptide(L)'
;MGHREDLLEGAKRCLLAKGFARTTARDIVKESGTNLASIGYHYGSKDALLAQAYVSLVENTSDAFEGRDGDPAAGIEGEPGSLERFRWVWSNIVATMREPGSMWRLSMEVMTLELPEVREHLSAAQREGGRGLVALLMGVPEEEVTDETADTLGRFYLTLMTGLIAQWTFDPKTAPDGEALTEGLRQVVEGVRKSP
;
A
#
# COMPACT_ATOMS: atom_id res chain seq x y z
N MET A 1 7.51 24.43 -7.49
CA MET A 1 6.93 23.75 -6.31
C MET A 1 6.23 24.78 -5.46
N GLY A 2 5.00 24.49 -5.06
CA GLY A 2 4.22 25.34 -4.17
C GLY A 2 4.21 24.78 -2.75
N HIS A 3 3.89 25.61 -1.76
CA HIS A 3 3.91 25.24 -0.33
C HIS A 3 3.11 23.95 -0.01
N ARG A 4 2.06 23.64 -0.78
CA ARG A 4 1.31 22.38 -0.66
C ARG A 4 2.20 21.18 -0.95
N GLU A 5 2.86 21.17 -2.10
CA GLU A 5 3.73 20.08 -2.55
C GLU A 5 4.94 19.91 -1.63
N ASP A 6 5.57 21.01 -1.22
CA ASP A 6 6.70 20.99 -0.30
C ASP A 6 6.33 20.37 1.06
N LEU A 7 5.13 20.67 1.56
CA LEU A 7 4.58 20.06 2.78
C LEU A 7 4.36 18.56 2.62
N LEU A 8 3.83 18.11 1.48
CA LEU A 8 3.63 16.67 1.21
C LEU A 8 4.97 15.94 1.22
N GLU A 9 5.96 16.45 0.50
CA GLU A 9 7.29 15.85 0.42
C GLU A 9 8.03 15.88 1.77
N GLY A 10 7.90 16.97 2.53
CA GLY A 10 8.42 17.04 3.90
C GLY A 10 7.75 16.03 4.84
N ALA A 11 6.44 15.83 4.71
CA ALA A 11 5.70 14.85 5.49
C ALA A 11 6.10 13.40 5.14
N LYS A 12 6.29 13.08 3.85
CA LYS A 12 6.80 11.76 3.41
C LYS A 12 8.15 11.44 4.05
N ARG A 13 9.10 12.38 3.99
CA ARG A 13 10.43 12.21 4.62
C ARG A 13 10.31 12.02 6.13
N CYS A 14 9.45 12.80 6.79
CA CYS A 14 9.20 12.65 8.22
C CYS A 14 8.59 11.28 8.57
N LEU A 15 7.63 10.76 7.79
CA LEU A 15 7.06 9.43 7.99
C LEU A 15 8.12 8.34 7.89
N LEU A 16 8.90 8.34 6.80
CA LEU A 16 9.95 7.34 6.57
C LEU A 16 11.02 7.38 7.67
N ALA A 17 11.33 8.55 8.23
CA ALA A 17 12.30 8.69 9.31
C ALA A 17 11.74 8.37 10.70
N LYS A 18 10.53 8.85 11.03
CA LYS A 18 10.00 8.89 12.41
C LYS A 18 8.75 8.07 12.64
N GLY A 19 7.97 7.75 11.61
CA GLY A 19 6.65 7.15 11.76
C GLY A 19 5.55 8.19 12.00
N PHE A 20 4.30 7.74 12.07
CA PHE A 20 3.14 8.58 12.34
C PHE A 20 3.21 9.17 13.74
N ALA A 21 3.43 8.32 14.75
CA ALA A 21 3.28 8.72 16.15
C ALA A 21 4.31 9.76 16.60
N ARG A 22 5.54 9.71 16.04
CA ARG A 22 6.62 10.63 16.43
C ARG A 22 6.76 11.86 15.53
N THR A 23 5.97 11.96 14.46
CA THR A 23 6.04 13.12 13.55
C THR A 23 5.18 14.27 14.08
N THR A 24 5.80 15.43 14.27
CA THR A 24 5.12 16.67 14.67
C THR A 24 4.96 17.64 13.51
N ALA A 25 4.01 18.59 13.60
CA ALA A 25 3.85 19.64 12.59
C ALA A 25 5.11 20.51 12.43
N ARG A 26 5.89 20.69 13.50
CA ARG A 26 7.17 21.42 13.45
C ARG A 26 8.25 20.65 12.70
N ASP A 27 8.26 19.32 12.82
CA ASP A 27 9.16 18.48 12.02
C ASP A 27 8.88 18.64 10.54
N ILE A 28 7.60 18.54 10.15
CA ILE A 28 7.16 18.67 8.75
C ILE A 28 7.56 20.03 8.20
N VAL A 29 7.26 21.11 8.92
CA VAL A 29 7.59 22.48 8.49
C VAL A 29 9.10 22.69 8.36
N LYS A 30 9.88 22.13 9.28
CA LYS A 30 11.35 22.18 9.22
C LYS A 30 11.86 21.44 7.97
N GLU A 31 11.27 20.28 7.67
CA GLU A 31 11.65 19.43 6.55
C GLU A 31 11.19 19.96 5.19
N SER A 32 10.05 20.67 5.16
CA SER A 32 9.48 21.27 3.94
C SER A 32 10.01 22.67 3.64
N GLY A 33 10.57 23.37 4.64
CA GLY A 33 10.94 24.79 4.51
C GLY A 33 9.74 25.74 4.47
N THR A 34 8.54 25.26 4.81
CA THR A 34 7.30 26.07 4.76
C THR A 34 6.97 26.66 6.15
N ASN A 35 5.69 26.76 6.53
CA ASN A 35 5.26 27.27 7.83
C ASN A 35 4.02 26.52 8.36
N LEU A 36 3.76 26.65 9.66
CA LEU A 36 2.67 25.94 10.34
C LEU A 36 1.27 26.31 9.81
N ALA A 37 1.06 27.56 9.40
CA ALA A 37 -0.22 28.01 8.88
C ALA A 37 -0.55 27.35 7.53
N SER A 38 0.47 27.04 6.72
CA SER A 38 0.31 26.35 5.44
C SER A 38 -0.24 24.92 5.60
N ILE A 39 0.01 24.24 6.72
CA ILE A 39 -0.59 22.92 6.99
C ILE A 39 -2.10 23.04 7.11
N GLY A 40 -2.58 23.95 7.97
CA GLY A 40 -4.01 24.17 8.16
C GLY A 40 -4.70 24.64 6.87
N TYR A 41 -4.05 25.52 6.11
CA TYR A 41 -4.60 26.05 4.86
C TYR A 41 -4.74 25.00 3.75
N HIS A 42 -3.75 24.12 3.56
CA HIS A 42 -3.74 23.17 2.44
C HIS A 42 -4.30 21.78 2.77
N TYR A 43 -4.21 21.35 4.04
CA TYR A 43 -4.50 19.99 4.46
C TYR A 43 -5.48 19.91 5.62
N GLY A 44 -5.83 21.03 6.25
CA GLY A 44 -6.70 21.07 7.43
C GLY A 44 -5.98 20.69 8.73
N SER A 45 -5.26 19.58 8.76
CA SER A 45 -4.53 19.11 9.93
C SER A 45 -3.20 18.43 9.60
N LYS A 46 -2.38 18.20 10.64
CA LYS A 46 -1.14 17.42 10.55
C LYS A 46 -1.44 15.96 10.21
N ASP A 47 -2.49 15.39 10.81
CA ASP A 47 -2.84 13.98 10.63
C ASP A 47 -3.42 13.72 9.23
N ALA A 48 -4.24 14.65 8.71
CA ALA A 48 -4.69 14.64 7.31
C ALA A 48 -3.52 14.71 6.32
N LEU A 49 -2.54 15.58 6.57
CA LEU A 49 -1.32 15.67 5.77
C LEU A 49 -0.51 14.37 5.83
N LEU A 50 -0.33 13.77 7.01
CA LEU A 50 0.39 12.50 7.14
C LEU A 50 -0.34 11.34 6.45
N ALA A 51 -1.66 11.27 6.53
CA ALA A 51 -2.43 10.26 5.81
C ALA A 51 -2.27 10.39 4.30
N GLN A 52 -2.39 11.61 3.75
CA GLN A 52 -2.16 11.87 2.32
C GLN A 52 -0.71 11.56 1.90
N ALA A 53 0.27 11.90 2.73
CA ALA A 53 1.66 11.58 2.48
C ALA A 53 1.90 10.06 2.43
N TYR A 54 1.25 9.30 3.33
CA TYR A 54 1.32 7.84 3.33
C TYR A 54 0.65 7.21 2.10
N VAL A 55 -0.54 7.69 1.71
CA VAL A 55 -1.20 7.25 0.47
C VAL A 55 -0.29 7.48 -0.73
N SER A 56 0.31 8.68 -0.84
CA SER A 56 1.23 8.98 -1.92
C SER A 56 2.54 8.16 -1.89
N LEU A 57 3.00 7.71 -0.71
CA LEU A 57 4.11 6.73 -0.63
C LEU A 57 3.70 5.36 -1.18
N VAL A 58 2.48 4.92 -0.88
CA VAL A 58 1.93 3.65 -1.38
C VAL A 58 1.74 3.72 -2.90
N GLU A 59 1.16 4.81 -3.41
CA GLU A 59 1.01 5.05 -4.86
C GLU A 59 2.37 5.08 -5.55
N ASN A 60 3.38 5.75 -5.02
CA ASN A 60 4.72 5.75 -5.62
C ASN A 60 5.39 4.37 -5.64
N THR A 61 4.82 3.39 -4.94
CA THR A 61 5.32 2.01 -4.88
C THR A 61 4.52 1.08 -5.78
N SER A 62 3.36 1.50 -6.31
CA SER A 62 2.59 0.68 -7.24
C SER A 62 3.41 0.31 -8.48
N ASP A 63 4.26 1.22 -8.95
CA ASP A 63 5.21 0.95 -10.04
C ASP A 63 6.14 -0.22 -9.72
N ALA A 64 6.54 -0.38 -8.46
CA ALA A 64 7.37 -1.50 -8.03
C ALA A 64 6.59 -2.83 -8.00
N PHE A 65 5.26 -2.80 -7.89
CA PHE A 65 4.42 -4.00 -8.05
C PHE A 65 4.37 -4.47 -9.50
N GLU A 66 4.61 -3.57 -10.45
CA GLU A 66 4.73 -3.82 -11.88
C GLU A 66 6.16 -4.19 -12.32
N GLY A 67 7.07 -4.40 -11.36
CA GLY A 67 8.40 -4.93 -11.60
C GLY A 67 9.51 -4.05 -11.03
N ARG A 68 10.51 -4.71 -10.42
CA ARG A 68 11.58 -4.04 -9.65
C ARG A 68 12.60 -3.25 -10.46
N ASP A 69 12.70 -3.47 -11.77
CA ASP A 69 13.78 -2.89 -12.57
C ASP A 69 13.38 -1.62 -13.33
N GLY A 70 12.14 -1.16 -13.19
CA GLY A 70 11.64 0.00 -13.94
C GLY A 70 11.74 -0.17 -15.45
N ASP A 71 11.89 -1.41 -15.93
CA ASP A 71 11.84 -1.77 -17.34
C ASP A 71 10.36 -1.92 -17.73
N PRO A 72 9.78 -0.93 -18.43
CA PRO A 72 8.38 -1.00 -18.85
C PRO A 72 8.17 -2.12 -19.87
N ALA A 73 9.24 -2.69 -20.44
CA ALA A 73 9.18 -3.79 -21.39
C ALA A 73 9.10 -5.17 -20.71
N ALA A 74 9.43 -5.30 -19.42
CA ALA A 74 9.32 -6.58 -18.71
C ALA A 74 7.86 -7.00 -18.52
N GLY A 75 6.96 -6.01 -18.36
CA GLY A 75 5.53 -6.22 -18.22
C GLY A 75 5.15 -7.09 -17.02
N ILE A 76 3.85 -7.20 -16.77
CA ILE A 76 3.33 -8.11 -15.75
C ILE A 76 3.29 -9.52 -16.35
N GLU A 77 3.98 -10.47 -15.72
CA GLU A 77 4.00 -11.88 -16.16
C GLU A 77 2.66 -12.57 -15.89
N GLY A 78 2.22 -13.41 -16.82
CA GLY A 78 1.02 -14.23 -16.70
C GLY A 78 -0.26 -13.55 -17.18
N GLU A 79 -1.16 -14.39 -17.70
CA GLU A 79 -2.47 -13.94 -18.18
C GLU A 79 -3.29 -13.27 -17.07
N PRO A 80 -4.14 -12.29 -17.41
CA PRO A 80 -5.13 -11.70 -16.49
C PRO A 80 -5.88 -12.75 -15.63
N GLY A 81 -5.89 -12.56 -14.32
CA GLY A 81 -6.56 -13.46 -13.37
C GLY A 81 -5.91 -14.85 -13.19
N SER A 82 -4.75 -15.10 -13.80
CA SER A 82 -4.04 -16.38 -13.67
C SER A 82 -3.30 -16.51 -12.34
N LEU A 83 -3.02 -17.75 -11.92
CA LEU A 83 -2.14 -18.03 -10.77
C LEU A 83 -0.71 -17.56 -11.01
N GLU A 84 -0.26 -17.53 -12.27
CA GLU A 84 1.07 -17.01 -12.63
C GLU A 84 1.17 -15.51 -12.36
N ARG A 85 0.17 -14.74 -12.79
CA ARG A 85 0.08 -13.31 -12.51
C ARG A 85 -0.06 -13.01 -11.04
N PHE A 86 -0.89 -13.79 -10.33
CA PHE A 86 -0.99 -13.73 -8.89
C PHE A 86 0.38 -13.92 -8.22
N ARG A 87 1.09 -15.01 -8.55
CA ARG A 87 2.44 -15.28 -8.03
C ARG A 87 3.39 -14.12 -8.27
N TRP A 88 3.41 -13.60 -9.50
CA TRP A 88 4.32 -12.55 -9.90
C TRP A 88 4.04 -11.24 -9.13
N VAL A 89 2.79 -10.79 -9.07
CA VAL A 89 2.39 -9.56 -8.36
C VAL A 89 2.73 -9.66 -6.88
N TRP A 90 2.34 -10.76 -6.23
CA TRP A 90 2.62 -10.95 -4.80
C TRP A 90 4.11 -11.12 -4.51
N SER A 91 4.89 -11.70 -5.42
CA SER A 91 6.34 -11.77 -5.29
C SER A 91 6.98 -10.38 -5.32
N ASN A 92 6.54 -9.49 -6.22
CA ASN A 92 7.00 -8.10 -6.27
C ASN A 92 6.59 -7.31 -5.03
N ILE A 93 5.33 -7.44 -4.57
CA ILE A 93 4.87 -6.85 -3.32
C ILE A 93 5.76 -7.28 -2.15
N VAL A 94 6.01 -8.59 -1.98
CA VAL A 94 6.91 -9.12 -0.94
C VAL A 94 8.32 -8.56 -1.08
N ALA A 95 8.80 -8.38 -2.30
CA ALA A 95 10.10 -7.80 -2.58
C ALA A 95 10.21 -6.41 -1.93
N THR A 96 9.22 -5.53 -2.11
CA THR A 96 9.19 -4.18 -1.51
C THR A 96 9.19 -4.18 0.03
N MET A 97 8.68 -5.25 0.65
CA MET A 97 8.70 -5.40 2.11
C MET A 97 10.09 -5.76 2.65
N ARG A 98 10.93 -6.39 1.83
CA ARG A 98 12.31 -6.79 2.22
C ARG A 98 13.29 -5.62 2.20
N GLU A 99 12.90 -4.46 1.66
CA GLU A 99 13.79 -3.31 1.52
C GLU A 99 14.11 -2.66 2.86
N PRO A 100 15.39 -2.33 3.12
CA PRO A 100 15.75 -1.59 4.33
C PRO A 100 14.96 -0.27 4.43
N GLY A 101 14.26 -0.08 5.55
CA GLY A 101 13.46 1.13 5.76
C GLY A 101 12.12 1.14 5.02
N SER A 102 11.65 -0.01 4.53
CA SER A 102 10.35 -0.17 3.88
C SER A 102 9.22 0.57 4.62
N MET A 103 8.47 1.37 3.87
CA MET A 103 7.31 2.13 4.33
C MET A 103 6.19 1.24 4.89
N TRP A 104 6.12 -0.06 4.53
CA TRP A 104 5.10 -0.99 5.04
C TRP A 104 5.11 -1.14 6.56
N ARG A 105 6.25 -0.83 7.21
CA ARG A 105 6.32 -0.74 8.68
C ARG A 105 5.35 0.31 9.25
N LEU A 106 5.01 1.35 8.49
CA LEU A 106 4.11 2.42 8.91
C LEU A 106 2.67 1.92 9.05
N SER A 107 2.27 0.91 8.27
CA SER A 107 0.95 0.27 8.39
C SER A 107 0.74 -0.32 9.79
N MET A 108 1.82 -0.80 10.43
CA MET A 108 1.75 -1.36 11.78
C MET A 108 1.51 -0.28 12.84
N GLU A 109 2.03 0.93 12.66
CA GLU A 109 1.67 2.05 13.55
C GLU A 109 0.18 2.40 13.42
N VAL A 110 -0.36 2.44 12.19
CA VAL A 110 -1.80 2.69 11.96
C VAL A 110 -2.67 1.61 12.63
N MET A 111 -2.27 0.35 12.55
CA MET A 111 -3.03 -0.78 13.11
C MET A 111 -2.94 -0.85 14.65
N THR A 112 -1.80 -0.51 15.24
CA THR A 112 -1.54 -0.78 16.68
C THR A 112 -1.63 0.46 17.58
N LEU A 113 -1.49 1.66 17.04
CA LEU A 113 -1.50 2.91 17.81
C LEU A 113 -2.82 3.67 17.63
N GLU A 114 -3.22 4.41 18.66
CA GLU A 114 -4.42 5.24 18.64
C GLU A 114 -4.22 6.49 17.78
N LEU A 115 -4.58 6.37 16.49
CA LEU A 115 -4.47 7.40 15.46
C LEU A 115 -5.81 7.58 14.73
N PRO A 116 -6.88 8.03 15.41
CA PRO A 116 -8.25 7.98 14.87
C PRO A 116 -8.43 8.81 13.59
N GLU A 117 -7.92 10.04 13.53
CA GLU A 117 -8.03 10.90 12.34
C GLU A 117 -7.24 10.32 11.15
N VAL A 118 -6.04 9.80 11.39
CA VAL A 118 -5.25 9.11 10.36
C VAL A 118 -6.01 7.88 9.84
N ARG A 119 -6.57 7.05 10.74
CA ARG A 119 -7.35 5.86 10.38
C ARG A 119 -8.57 6.23 9.54
N GLU A 120 -9.27 7.30 9.88
CA GLU A 120 -10.42 7.80 9.12
C GLU A 120 -10.01 8.12 7.67
N HIS A 121 -8.96 8.93 7.48
CA HIS A 121 -8.45 9.26 6.15
C HIS A 121 -7.97 8.04 5.36
N LEU A 122 -7.23 7.13 6.00
CA LEU A 122 -6.73 5.92 5.33
C LEU A 122 -7.86 4.93 5.01
N SER A 123 -8.90 4.85 5.85
CA SER A 123 -10.06 3.99 5.58
C SER A 123 -10.81 4.42 4.31
N ALA A 124 -10.89 5.73 4.06
CA ALA A 124 -11.48 6.26 2.83
C ALA A 124 -10.67 5.88 1.57
N ALA A 125 -9.34 5.74 1.70
CA ALA A 125 -8.44 5.33 0.63
C ALA A 125 -8.40 3.81 0.38
N GLN A 126 -8.90 2.98 1.31
CA GLN A 126 -8.84 1.51 1.15
C GLN A 126 -9.63 1.03 -0.07
N ARG A 127 -10.80 1.60 -0.37
CA ARG A 127 -11.55 1.17 -1.56
C ARG A 127 -10.72 1.32 -2.84
N GLU A 128 -10.03 2.46 -2.98
CA GLU A 128 -9.17 2.74 -4.13
C GLU A 128 -7.97 1.79 -4.17
N GLY A 129 -7.30 1.58 -3.03
CA GLY A 129 -6.19 0.62 -2.97
C GLY A 129 -6.62 -0.81 -3.37
N GLY A 130 -7.84 -1.22 -3.02
CA GLY A 130 -8.41 -2.49 -3.46
C GLY A 130 -8.72 -2.51 -4.95
N ARG A 131 -9.18 -1.38 -5.50
CA ARG A 131 -9.44 -1.21 -6.93
C ARG A 131 -8.15 -1.34 -7.76
N GLY A 132 -7.08 -0.65 -7.37
CA GLY A 132 -5.77 -0.76 -8.01
C GLY A 132 -5.20 -2.19 -7.99
N LEU A 133 -5.35 -2.93 -6.88
CA LEU A 133 -4.95 -4.34 -6.84
C LEU A 133 -5.76 -5.22 -7.80
N VAL A 134 -7.07 -4.98 -7.94
CA VAL A 134 -7.90 -5.69 -8.92
C VAL A 134 -7.46 -5.36 -10.34
N ALA A 135 -7.27 -4.08 -10.66
CA ALA A 135 -6.80 -3.64 -11.98
C ALA A 135 -5.50 -4.37 -12.37
N LEU A 136 -4.54 -4.39 -11.45
CA LEU A 136 -3.24 -5.04 -11.63
C LEU A 136 -3.36 -6.56 -11.88
N LEU A 137 -4.11 -7.26 -11.02
CA LEU A 137 -4.26 -8.72 -11.06
C LEU A 137 -5.19 -9.21 -12.18
N MET A 138 -6.16 -8.39 -12.57
CA MET A 138 -7.13 -8.72 -13.62
C MET A 138 -6.78 -8.09 -14.97
N GLY A 139 -5.69 -7.33 -15.07
CA GLY A 139 -5.21 -6.75 -16.32
C GLY A 139 -6.24 -5.83 -17.00
N VAL A 140 -7.02 -5.10 -16.21
CA VAL A 140 -8.04 -4.14 -16.70
C VAL A 140 -7.67 -2.72 -16.24
N PRO A 141 -8.07 -1.68 -16.98
CA PRO A 141 -7.96 -0.31 -16.50
C PRO A 141 -8.68 -0.13 -15.16
N GLU A 142 -8.13 0.70 -14.28
CA GLU A 142 -8.69 0.89 -12.93
C GLU A 142 -10.11 1.46 -13.00
N GLU A 143 -10.39 2.35 -13.95
CA GLU A 143 -11.71 2.93 -14.22
C GLU A 143 -12.77 1.90 -14.66
N GLU A 144 -12.36 0.72 -15.14
CA GLU A 144 -13.27 -0.36 -15.51
C GLU A 144 -13.63 -1.26 -14.32
N VAL A 145 -12.94 -1.13 -13.19
CA VAL A 145 -13.22 -1.90 -11.98
C VAL A 145 -14.44 -1.31 -11.25
N THR A 146 -15.54 -2.06 -11.27
CA THR A 146 -16.79 -1.67 -10.60
C THR A 146 -16.63 -1.56 -9.08
N ASP A 147 -17.48 -0.73 -8.46
CA ASP A 147 -17.53 -0.62 -7.00
C ASP A 147 -17.83 -1.95 -6.30
N GLU A 148 -18.66 -2.80 -6.93
CA GLU A 148 -18.96 -4.15 -6.44
C GLU A 148 -17.71 -5.04 -6.45
N THR A 149 -16.91 -4.98 -7.51
CA THR A 149 -15.66 -5.76 -7.61
C THR A 149 -14.62 -5.24 -6.62
N ALA A 150 -14.50 -3.92 -6.47
CA ALA A 150 -13.62 -3.32 -5.45
C ALA A 150 -14.05 -3.72 -4.03
N ASP A 151 -15.36 -3.74 -3.75
CA ASP A 151 -15.91 -4.13 -2.45
C ASP A 151 -15.88 -5.63 -2.15
N THR A 152 -15.59 -6.47 -3.15
CA THR A 152 -15.50 -7.93 -2.99
C THR A 152 -14.06 -8.41 -3.19
N LEU A 153 -13.63 -8.51 -4.44
CA LEU A 153 -12.29 -8.98 -4.81
C LEU A 153 -11.20 -8.02 -4.34
N GLY A 154 -11.42 -6.71 -4.45
CA GLY A 154 -10.47 -5.71 -3.97
C GLY A 154 -10.24 -5.78 -2.46
N ARG A 155 -11.31 -5.91 -1.68
CA ARG A 155 -11.23 -6.12 -0.22
C ARG A 155 -10.54 -7.45 0.14
N PHE A 156 -10.76 -8.50 -0.64
CA PHE A 156 -10.05 -9.77 -0.45
C PHE A 156 -8.54 -9.59 -0.65
N TYR A 157 -8.11 -8.93 -1.73
CA TYR A 157 -6.69 -8.65 -1.97
C TYR A 157 -6.08 -7.73 -0.90
N LEU A 158 -6.78 -6.69 -0.46
CA LEU A 158 -6.30 -5.84 0.63
C LEU A 158 -6.20 -6.58 1.97
N THR A 159 -7.12 -7.49 2.25
CA THR A 159 -7.04 -8.35 3.45
C THR A 159 -5.79 -9.21 3.40
N LEU A 160 -5.50 -9.81 2.23
CA LEU A 160 -4.28 -10.58 2.01
C LEU A 160 -3.03 -9.73 2.18
N MET A 161 -3.01 -8.53 1.58
CA MET A 161 -1.91 -7.57 1.69
C MET A 161 -1.66 -7.16 3.15
N THR A 162 -2.71 -6.81 3.89
CA THR A 162 -2.61 -6.40 5.30
C THR A 162 -2.09 -7.54 6.17
N GLY A 163 -2.61 -8.76 5.96
CA GLY A 163 -2.13 -9.95 6.66
C GLY A 163 -0.67 -10.28 6.33
N LEU A 164 -0.25 -10.04 5.08
CA LEU A 164 1.12 -10.23 4.63
C LEU A 164 2.08 -9.22 5.28
N ILE A 165 1.72 -7.93 5.31
CA ILE A 165 2.47 -6.87 6.02
C ILE A 165 2.65 -7.25 7.49
N ALA A 166 1.59 -7.73 8.14
CA ALA A 166 1.63 -8.13 9.54
C ALA A 166 2.57 -9.33 9.76
N GLN A 167 2.50 -10.37 8.92
CA GLN A 167 3.38 -11.53 9.00
C GLN A 167 4.84 -11.17 8.74
N TRP A 168 5.13 -10.33 7.73
CA TRP A 168 6.47 -9.83 7.45
C TRP A 168 7.04 -8.98 8.58
N THR A 169 6.20 -8.19 9.24
CA THR A 169 6.65 -7.43 10.42
C THR A 169 6.90 -8.33 11.62
N PHE A 170 6.10 -9.39 11.80
CA PHE A 170 6.20 -10.29 12.93
C PHE A 170 7.43 -11.22 12.85
N ASP A 171 7.59 -11.93 11.73
CA ASP A 171 8.79 -12.73 11.45
C ASP A 171 9.08 -12.77 9.94
N PRO A 172 9.99 -11.90 9.46
CA PRO A 172 10.42 -11.88 8.06
C PRO A 172 10.98 -13.22 7.54
N LYS A 173 11.45 -14.11 8.41
CA LYS A 173 12.08 -15.38 8.01
C LYS A 173 11.05 -16.45 7.65
N THR A 174 9.86 -16.37 8.26
CA THR A 174 8.78 -17.35 8.06
C THR A 174 7.58 -16.76 7.33
N ALA A 175 7.57 -15.45 7.09
CA ALA A 175 6.50 -14.79 6.35
C ALA A 175 6.40 -15.37 4.92
N PRO A 176 5.17 -15.57 4.41
CA PRO A 176 4.99 -16.17 3.10
C PRO A 176 5.51 -15.25 2.00
N ASP A 177 6.01 -15.86 0.92
CA ASP A 177 6.32 -15.20 -0.34
C ASP A 177 5.22 -15.45 -1.38
N GLY A 178 5.40 -14.91 -2.58
CA GLY A 178 4.41 -15.08 -3.66
C GLY A 178 4.19 -16.54 -4.06
N GLU A 179 5.21 -17.40 -3.96
CA GLU A 179 5.08 -18.84 -4.24
C GLU A 179 4.17 -19.52 -3.22
N ALA A 180 4.44 -19.32 -1.93
CA ALA A 180 3.64 -19.89 -0.84
C ALA A 180 2.17 -19.43 -0.90
N LEU A 181 1.93 -18.14 -1.17
CA LEU A 181 0.57 -17.61 -1.32
C LEU A 181 -0.16 -18.23 -2.52
N THR A 182 0.53 -18.38 -3.66
CA THR A 182 -0.04 -18.96 -4.88
C THR A 182 -0.40 -20.41 -4.69
N GLU A 183 0.50 -21.18 -4.07
CA GLU A 183 0.27 -22.59 -3.77
C GLU A 183 -0.91 -22.77 -2.80
N GLY A 184 -1.00 -21.93 -1.77
CA GLY A 184 -2.16 -21.89 -0.87
C GLY A 184 -3.47 -21.60 -1.62
N LEU A 185 -3.48 -20.60 -2.50
CA LEU A 185 -4.65 -20.27 -3.33
C LEU A 185 -5.05 -21.44 -4.23
N ARG A 186 -4.07 -22.10 -4.88
CA ARG A 186 -4.31 -23.28 -5.71
C ARG A 186 -5.00 -24.40 -4.93
N GLN A 187 -4.52 -24.71 -3.73
CA GLN A 187 -5.11 -25.72 -2.86
C GLN A 187 -6.55 -25.38 -2.45
N VAL A 188 -6.83 -24.11 -2.14
CA VAL A 188 -8.20 -23.63 -1.84
C VAL A 188 -9.12 -23.85 -3.05
N VAL A 189 -8.70 -23.44 -4.25
CA VAL A 189 -9.49 -23.62 -5.48
C VAL A 189 -9.76 -25.10 -5.77
N GLU A 190 -8.76 -25.96 -5.60
CA GLU A 190 -8.93 -27.41 -5.76
C GLU A 190 -9.87 -28.02 -4.71
N GLY A 191 -9.79 -27.56 -3.46
CA GLY A 191 -10.69 -27.99 -2.38
C GLY A 191 -12.15 -27.63 -2.67
N VAL A 192 -12.40 -26.41 -3.13
CA VAL A 192 -13.76 -25.96 -3.53
C VAL A 192 -14.28 -26.79 -4.70
N ARG A 193 -13.46 -27.07 -5.72
CA ARG A 193 -13.87 -27.89 -6.89
C ARG A 193 -14.18 -29.35 -6.54
N LYS A 194 -13.55 -29.89 -5.49
CA LYS A 194 -13.79 -31.26 -5.01
C LYS A 194 -14.97 -31.37 -4.04
N SER A 195 -15.54 -30.24 -3.61
CA SER A 195 -16.69 -30.23 -2.74
C SER A 195 -17.96 -30.56 -3.55
N PRO A 196 -18.78 -31.53 -3.11
CA PRO A 196 -19.96 -32.02 -3.83
C PRO A 196 -21.09 -31.00 -3.94
#